data_AF-A0A3D5EHW4-F1
#
_entry.id   AF-A0A3D5EHW4-F1
#
_cell.length_a   1.000
_cell.length_b   1.000
_cell.length_c   1.000
_cell.angle_alpha   90.00
_cell.angle_beta   90.00
_cell.angle_gamma   90.00
#
_symmetry.space_group_name_H-M   'P 1'
#
loop_
_entity.id
_entity.type
_entity.pdbx_description
1 polymer ?
#
loop_
_entity_poly.entity_id
_entity_poly.type
_entity_poly.pdbx_seq_one_letter_code
_entity_poly.pdbx_strand_id
1 'polypeptide(L)'
;MPIALLALTLSAFAIGTTEFVIVGLVPTIADDLAVSLPSAGLLVSLYALGVAVGAPVLTALTGRWNRKHVLLSLMSLFVIGNLLAWQAPSYGSLITARILTGLAHGVFFSIGSTIATGLVSKDKEASAIAIMFTGLTVALVTGVPLGTWIGQHFGWRATFLVVSLLGLIALIGSAFLIPSNLKQSKP
;
A
#
# COMPACT_ATOMS: atom_id res chain seq x y z
N MET A 1 12.84 -18.17 9.43
CA MET A 1 12.10 -17.55 8.31
C MET A 1 12.87 -16.31 7.87
N PRO A 2 12.98 -16.01 6.56
CA PRO A 2 13.75 -14.86 6.09
C PRO A 2 13.18 -13.55 6.66
N ILE A 3 14.03 -12.72 7.27
CA ILE A 3 13.62 -11.40 7.79
C ILE A 3 13.03 -10.50 6.70
N ALA A 4 13.42 -10.72 5.45
CA ALA A 4 12.85 -10.06 4.27
C ALA A 4 11.33 -10.27 4.12
N LEU A 5 10.76 -11.38 4.60
CA LEU A 5 9.31 -11.58 4.61
C LEU A 5 8.61 -10.58 5.53
N LEU A 6 9.22 -10.20 6.65
CA LEU A 6 8.63 -9.21 7.55
C LEU A 6 8.55 -7.82 6.89
N ALA A 7 9.50 -7.47 6.02
CA ALA A 7 9.43 -6.24 5.24
C ALA A 7 8.26 -6.26 4.24
N LEU A 8 7.99 -7.41 3.61
CA LEU A 8 6.83 -7.59 2.74
C LEU A 8 5.51 -7.57 3.52
N THR A 9 5.47 -8.21 4.70
CA THR A 9 4.32 -8.18 5.61
C THR A 9 4.03 -6.75 6.07
N LEU A 10 5.04 -5.97 6.45
CA LEU A 10 4.87 -4.57 6.85
C LEU A 10 4.39 -3.70 5.68
N SER A 11 4.89 -3.97 4.47
CA SER A 11 4.41 -3.30 3.25
C SER A 11 2.93 -3.59 3.00
N ALA A 12 2.52 -4.87 3.09
CA ALA A 12 1.12 -5.28 2.97
C ALA A 12 0.23 -4.65 4.06
N PHE A 13 0.75 -4.54 5.28
CA PHE A 13 0.08 -3.86 6.39
C PHE A 13 -0.16 -2.37 6.12
N ALA A 14 0.86 -1.65 5.66
CA ALA A 14 0.75 -0.22 5.35
C ALA A 14 -0.24 0.03 4.21
N ILE A 15 -0.18 -0.80 3.16
CA ILE A 15 -1.10 -0.73 2.01
C ILE A 15 -2.54 -1.03 2.45
N GLY A 16 -2.78 -2.13 3.16
CA GLY A 16 -4.11 -2.49 3.66
C GLY A 16 -4.68 -1.42 4.57
N THR A 17 -3.87 -0.86 5.47
CA THR A 17 -4.32 0.22 6.34
C THR A 17 -4.76 1.43 5.52
N THR A 18 -3.93 1.87 4.57
CA THR A 18 -4.21 3.03 3.71
C THR A 18 -5.45 2.88 2.84
N GLU A 19 -5.69 1.67 2.34
CA GLU A 19 -6.84 1.40 1.49
C GLU A 19 -8.15 1.57 2.25
N PHE A 20 -8.24 0.94 3.43
CA PHE A 20 -9.50 0.78 4.15
C PHE A 20 -9.73 1.82 5.25
N VAL A 21 -8.68 2.45 5.80
CA VAL A 21 -8.83 3.44 6.88
C VAL A 21 -9.70 4.62 6.48
N ILE A 22 -9.71 4.95 5.18
CA ILE A 22 -10.46 6.09 4.67
C ILE A 22 -11.97 5.95 4.90
N VAL A 23 -12.49 4.73 5.00
CA VAL A 23 -13.91 4.45 5.30
C VAL A 23 -14.31 5.06 6.65
N GLY A 24 -13.46 4.90 7.67
CA GLY A 24 -13.67 5.50 8.98
C GLY A 24 -13.43 7.01 9.03
N LEU A 25 -12.76 7.56 8.02
CA LEU A 25 -12.44 8.99 7.90
C LEU A 25 -13.41 9.75 7.01
N VAL A 26 -14.35 9.10 6.32
CA VAL A 26 -15.30 9.76 5.41
C VAL A 26 -15.99 10.98 6.04
N PRO A 27 -16.56 10.91 7.26
CA PRO A 27 -17.20 12.08 7.87
C PRO A 27 -16.22 13.23 8.13
N THR A 28 -15.05 12.93 8.70
CA THR A 28 -14.05 13.96 9.01
C THR A 28 -13.46 14.61 7.77
N ILE A 29 -13.30 13.87 6.67
CA ILE A 29 -12.86 14.41 5.37
C ILE A 29 -13.96 15.27 4.75
N ALA A 30 -15.22 14.83 4.81
CA ALA A 30 -16.36 15.55 4.26
C ALA A 30 -16.51 16.93 4.94
N ASP A 31 -16.45 16.95 6.26
CA ASP A 31 -16.56 18.17 7.06
C ASP A 31 -15.39 19.12 6.80
N ASP A 32 -14.15 18.62 6.84
CA ASP A 32 -12.93 19.44 6.68
C ASP A 32 -12.75 20.02 5.27
N LEU A 33 -13.12 19.26 4.23
CA LEU A 33 -13.02 19.71 2.84
C LEU A 33 -14.31 20.32 2.29
N ALA A 34 -15.34 20.47 3.14
CA ALA A 34 -16.67 20.97 2.78
C ALA A 34 -17.28 20.28 1.55
N VAL A 35 -17.18 18.95 1.50
CA VAL A 35 -17.79 18.11 0.45
C VAL A 35 -18.88 17.22 1.02
N SER A 36 -19.78 16.74 0.17
CA SER A 36 -20.83 15.81 0.62
C SER A 36 -20.25 14.46 1.07
N LEU A 37 -20.93 13.75 1.98
CA LEU A 37 -20.55 12.39 2.38
C LEU A 37 -20.45 11.43 1.18
N PRO A 38 -21.39 11.43 0.20
CA PRO A 38 -21.23 10.64 -1.02
C PRO A 38 -19.95 10.99 -1.80
N SER A 39 -19.60 12.27 -1.89
CA SER A 39 -18.35 12.70 -2.53
C SER A 39 -17.14 12.13 -1.78
N ALA A 40 -17.04 12.33 -0.46
CA ALA A 40 -15.94 11.75 0.31
C ALA A 40 -15.86 10.21 0.20
N GLY A 41 -17.01 9.52 0.11
CA GLY A 41 -17.08 8.08 -0.14
C GLY A 41 -16.45 7.64 -1.47
N LEU A 42 -16.48 8.48 -2.52
CA LEU A 42 -15.85 8.18 -3.81
C LEU A 42 -14.33 8.04 -3.72
N LEU A 43 -13.68 8.53 -2.66
CA LEU A 43 -12.24 8.34 -2.46
C LEU A 43 -11.85 6.86 -2.31
N VAL A 44 -12.78 6.02 -1.83
CA VAL A 44 -12.63 4.55 -1.81
C VAL A 44 -12.67 4.01 -3.24
N SER A 45 -13.72 4.38 -4.00
CA SER A 45 -13.93 3.92 -5.37
C SER A 45 -12.81 4.35 -6.32
N LEU A 46 -12.33 5.59 -6.19
CA LEU A 46 -11.25 6.13 -7.03
C LEU A 46 -9.89 5.50 -6.71
N TYR A 47 -9.65 5.11 -5.46
CA TYR A 47 -8.50 4.28 -5.11
C TYR A 47 -8.60 2.89 -5.75
N ALA A 48 -9.77 2.24 -5.63
CA ALA A 48 -10.03 0.94 -6.24
C ALA A 48 -9.93 0.99 -7.78
N LEU A 49 -10.33 2.09 -8.41
CA LEU A 49 -10.10 2.34 -9.84
C LEU A 49 -8.60 2.41 -10.16
N GLY A 50 -7.83 3.12 -9.33
CA GLY A 50 -6.36 3.14 -9.42
C GLY A 50 -5.76 1.74 -9.31
N VAL A 51 -6.25 0.91 -8.39
CA VAL A 51 -5.85 -0.51 -8.27
C VAL A 51 -6.19 -1.30 -9.54
N ALA A 52 -7.44 -1.20 -10.00
CA ALA A 52 -7.97 -1.95 -11.14
C ALA A 52 -7.24 -1.62 -12.46
N VAL A 53 -6.90 -0.35 -12.68
CA VAL A 53 -6.14 0.10 -13.85
C VAL A 53 -4.65 -0.13 -13.67
N GLY A 54 -4.12 0.15 -12.48
CA GLY A 54 -2.70 0.04 -12.16
C GLY A 54 -2.18 -1.37 -12.31
N ALA A 55 -2.94 -2.37 -11.86
CA ALA A 55 -2.56 -3.78 -11.95
C ALA A 55 -2.15 -4.22 -13.38
N PRO A 56 -3.02 -4.16 -14.41
CA PRO A 56 -2.64 -4.57 -15.77
C PRO A 56 -1.59 -3.65 -16.40
N VAL A 57 -1.72 -2.33 -16.24
CA VAL A 57 -0.83 -1.34 -16.89
C VAL A 57 0.59 -1.47 -16.38
N LEU A 58 0.78 -1.39 -15.06
CA LEU A 58 2.11 -1.45 -14.48
C LEU A 58 2.71 -2.86 -14.56
N THR A 59 1.90 -3.92 -14.53
CA THR A 59 2.41 -5.28 -14.80
C THR A 59 2.97 -5.39 -16.21
N ALA A 60 2.28 -4.86 -17.22
CA ALA A 60 2.77 -4.85 -18.60
C ALA A 60 4.06 -4.02 -18.74
N LEU A 61 4.11 -2.83 -18.14
CA LEU A 61 5.27 -1.93 -18.21
C LEU A 61 6.50 -2.48 -17.47
N THR A 62 6.29 -3.21 -16.38
CA THR A 62 7.37 -3.72 -15.52
C THR A 62 7.70 -5.19 -15.75
N GLY A 63 7.12 -5.83 -16.77
CA GLY A 63 7.27 -7.28 -17.02
C GLY A 63 8.72 -7.75 -17.13
N ARG A 64 9.62 -6.91 -17.67
CA ARG A 64 11.06 -7.19 -17.83
C ARG A 64 11.93 -6.68 -16.68
N TRP A 65 11.36 -5.96 -15.73
CA TRP A 65 12.12 -5.34 -14.65
C TRP A 65 12.45 -6.37 -13.57
N ASN A 66 13.58 -6.17 -12.90
CA ASN A 66 13.92 -6.94 -11.71
C ASN A 66 12.86 -6.70 -10.62
N ARG A 67 12.35 -7.78 -10.02
CA ARG A 67 11.21 -7.72 -9.09
C ARG A 67 11.47 -6.85 -7.86
N LYS A 68 12.71 -6.80 -7.37
CA LYS A 68 13.10 -5.89 -6.28
C LYS A 68 12.92 -4.43 -6.71
N HIS A 69 13.37 -4.05 -7.90
CA HIS A 69 13.21 -2.68 -8.39
C HIS A 69 11.75 -2.29 -8.58
N VAL A 70 10.92 -3.23 -9.05
CA VAL A 70 9.47 -3.01 -9.13
C VAL A 70 8.90 -2.79 -7.74
N LEU A 71 9.19 -3.65 -6.77
CA LEU A 71 8.75 -3.50 -5.39
C LEU A 71 9.14 -2.14 -4.80
N LEU A 72 10.40 -1.74 -4.92
CA LEU A 72 10.88 -0.46 -4.38
C LEU A 72 10.21 0.73 -5.06
N SER A 73 9.95 0.65 -6.38
CA SER A 73 9.23 1.69 -7.12
C SER A 73 7.78 1.80 -6.65
N LEU A 74 7.08 0.67 -6.48
CA LEU A 74 5.71 0.64 -5.97
C LEU A 74 5.65 1.21 -4.54
N MET A 75 6.55 0.79 -3.66
CA MET A 75 6.60 1.29 -2.30
C MET A 75 6.97 2.77 -2.22
N SER A 76 7.82 3.27 -3.13
CA SER A 76 8.12 4.70 -3.24
C SER A 76 6.88 5.48 -3.70
N LEU A 77 6.17 4.98 -4.71
CA LEU A 77 4.92 5.56 -5.20
C LEU A 77 3.85 5.60 -4.09
N PHE A 78 3.75 4.54 -3.30
CA PHE A 78 2.88 4.46 -2.13
C PHE A 78 3.22 5.53 -1.07
N VAL A 79 4.50 5.67 -0.71
CA VAL A 79 4.95 6.66 0.28
C VAL A 79 4.66 8.08 -0.21
N ILE A 80 5.02 8.38 -1.47
CA ILE A 80 4.78 9.69 -2.09
C ILE A 80 3.28 9.99 -2.16
N GLY A 81 2.47 9.04 -2.62
CA GLY A 81 1.02 9.18 -2.70
C GLY A 81 0.38 9.51 -1.35
N ASN A 82 0.82 8.85 -0.28
CA ASN A 82 0.35 9.16 1.07
C ASN A 82 0.87 10.49 1.63
N LEU A 83 2.10 10.91 1.28
CA LEU A 83 2.59 12.25 1.63
C LEU A 83 1.78 13.35 0.94
N LEU A 84 1.37 13.12 -0.32
CA LEU A 84 0.48 14.02 -1.05
C LEU A 84 -0.92 14.05 -0.41
N ALA A 85 -1.43 12.91 0.04
CA ALA A 85 -2.71 12.86 0.76
C ALA A 85 -2.64 13.61 2.10
N TRP A 86 -1.55 13.44 2.85
CA TRP A 86 -1.30 14.18 4.10
C TRP A 86 -1.30 15.69 3.86
N GLN A 87 -0.68 16.16 2.77
CA GLN A 87 -0.57 17.59 2.44
C GLN A 87 -1.70 18.10 1.54
N ALA A 88 -2.72 17.30 1.24
CA ALA A 88 -3.74 17.65 0.26
C ALA A 88 -4.52 18.91 0.70
N PRO A 89 -4.44 20.04 -0.03
CA PRO A 89 -5.17 21.26 0.31
C PRO A 89 -6.65 21.19 -0.08
N SER A 90 -7.05 20.27 -0.96
CA SER A 90 -8.39 20.20 -1.51
C SER A 90 -8.84 18.78 -1.85
N TYR A 91 -10.14 18.59 -2.03
CA TYR A 91 -10.72 17.31 -2.44
C TYR A 91 -10.13 16.76 -3.75
N GLY A 92 -9.90 17.64 -4.74
CA GLY A 92 -9.27 17.25 -6.00
C GLY A 92 -7.84 16.73 -5.83
N SER A 93 -7.03 17.41 -5.00
CA SER A 93 -5.66 16.95 -4.71
C SER A 93 -5.64 15.61 -3.96
N LEU A 94 -6.62 15.38 -3.06
CA LEU A 94 -6.77 14.12 -2.36
C LEU A 94 -7.17 12.98 -3.31
N ILE A 95 -8.07 13.23 -4.27
CA ILE A 95 -8.41 12.27 -5.32
C ILE A 95 -7.14 11.84 -6.08
N THR A 96 -6.32 12.79 -6.52
CA THR A 96 -5.08 12.49 -7.24
C THR A 96 -4.15 11.63 -6.40
N ALA A 97 -3.96 11.99 -5.13
CA ALA A 97 -3.15 11.20 -4.19
C ALA A 97 -3.69 9.77 -4.02
N ARG A 98 -5.01 9.60 -3.94
CA ARG A 98 -5.67 8.28 -3.84
C ARG A 98 -5.44 7.43 -5.08
N ILE A 99 -5.67 7.99 -6.27
CA ILE A 99 -5.43 7.26 -7.53
C ILE A 99 -3.97 6.84 -7.63
N LEU A 100 -3.03 7.76 -7.36
CA LEU A 100 -1.59 7.50 -7.41
C LEU A 100 -1.19 6.36 -6.45
N THR A 101 -1.71 6.39 -5.22
CA THR A 101 -1.44 5.35 -4.22
C THR A 101 -2.08 4.01 -4.63
N GLY A 102 -3.28 4.04 -5.22
CA GLY A 102 -3.98 2.85 -5.71
C GLY A 102 -3.21 2.13 -6.83
N LEU A 103 -2.54 2.88 -7.71
CA LEU A 103 -1.67 2.30 -8.75
C LEU A 103 -0.58 1.41 -8.15
N ALA A 104 0.06 1.87 -7.07
CA ALA A 104 1.09 1.09 -6.37
C ALA A 104 0.54 -0.23 -5.80
N HIS A 105 -0.66 -0.17 -5.23
CA HIS A 105 -1.31 -1.33 -4.63
C HIS A 105 -1.63 -2.41 -5.67
N GLY A 106 -2.16 -2.06 -6.84
CA GLY A 106 -2.64 -3.05 -7.83
C GLY A 106 -1.61 -4.10 -8.27
N VAL A 107 -0.32 -3.79 -8.21
CA VAL A 107 0.76 -4.72 -8.60
C VAL A 107 1.47 -5.33 -7.40
N PHE A 108 1.40 -4.66 -6.24
CA PHE A 108 2.21 -4.99 -5.06
C PHE A 108 2.04 -6.45 -4.64
N PHE A 109 0.81 -6.95 -4.49
CA PHE A 109 0.57 -8.30 -3.99
C PHE A 109 1.07 -9.40 -4.95
N SER A 110 1.06 -9.16 -6.26
CA SER A 110 1.61 -10.09 -7.25
C SER A 110 3.14 -10.14 -7.18
N ILE A 111 3.79 -8.98 -7.15
CA ILE A 111 5.26 -8.87 -7.06
C ILE A 111 5.76 -9.36 -5.70
N GLY A 112 5.08 -8.96 -4.62
CA GLY A 112 5.36 -9.39 -3.26
C GLY A 112 5.28 -10.90 -3.11
N SER A 113 4.23 -11.54 -3.65
CA SER A 113 4.10 -13.00 -3.63
C SER A 113 5.25 -13.68 -4.40
N THR A 114 5.60 -13.15 -5.57
CA THR A 114 6.73 -13.66 -6.37
C THR A 114 8.07 -13.54 -5.64
N ILE A 115 8.29 -12.44 -4.93
CA ILE A 115 9.49 -12.24 -4.11
C ILE A 115 9.45 -13.18 -2.90
N ALA A 116 8.32 -13.31 -2.22
CA ALA A 116 8.14 -14.14 -1.04
C ALA A 116 8.45 -15.61 -1.33
N THR A 117 7.97 -16.16 -2.45
CA THR A 117 8.29 -17.53 -2.86
C THR A 117 9.76 -17.69 -3.23
N GLY A 118 10.36 -16.69 -3.89
CA GLY A 118 11.79 -16.69 -4.21
C GLY A 118 12.74 -16.61 -2.99
N LEU A 119 12.23 -16.27 -1.81
CA LEU A 119 12.99 -16.19 -0.56
C LEU A 119 13.05 -17.51 0.22
N VAL A 120 12.26 -18.52 -0.18
CA VAL A 120 12.09 -19.78 0.56
C VAL A 120 12.28 -21.00 -0.34
N SER A 121 12.35 -22.18 0.28
CA SER A 121 12.30 -23.45 -0.45
C SER A 121 10.89 -23.74 -0.95
N LYS A 122 10.77 -24.54 -2.03
CA LYS A 122 9.48 -24.82 -2.71
C LYS A 122 8.37 -25.32 -1.79
N ASP A 123 8.72 -26.13 -0.80
CA ASP A 123 7.81 -26.68 0.22
C ASP A 123 7.21 -25.61 1.16
N LYS A 124 7.76 -24.39 1.15
CA LYS A 124 7.36 -23.28 2.03
C LYS A 124 6.75 -22.09 1.30
N GLU A 125 6.57 -22.17 -0.02
CA GLU A 125 6.06 -21.06 -0.83
C GLU A 125 4.67 -20.57 -0.37
N ALA A 126 3.74 -21.50 -0.12
CA ALA A 126 2.41 -21.17 0.38
C ALA A 126 2.47 -20.46 1.75
N SER A 127 3.34 -20.92 2.65
CA SER A 127 3.55 -20.30 3.96
C SER A 127 4.15 -18.89 3.83
N ALA A 128 5.08 -18.67 2.90
CA ALA A 128 5.67 -17.36 2.67
C ALA A 128 4.63 -16.35 2.15
N ILE A 129 3.76 -16.77 1.23
CA ILE A 129 2.64 -15.95 0.76
C ILE A 129 1.68 -15.67 1.92
N ALA A 130 1.31 -16.67 2.72
CA ALA A 130 0.42 -16.50 3.87
C ALA A 130 0.98 -15.50 4.90
N ILE A 131 2.28 -15.57 5.21
CA ILE A 131 2.95 -14.63 6.13
C ILE A 131 2.91 -13.20 5.58
N MET A 132 3.13 -13.03 4.27
CA MET A 132 3.03 -11.72 3.64
C MET A 132 1.59 -11.16 3.77
N PHE A 133 0.59 -11.96 3.39
CA PHE A 133 -0.83 -11.56 3.45
C PHE A 133 -1.35 -11.37 4.88
N THR A 134 -0.70 -11.98 5.88
CA THR A 134 -0.99 -11.69 7.29
C THR A 134 -0.89 -10.20 7.60
N GLY A 135 -0.02 -9.46 6.90
CA GLY A 135 0.06 -8.00 7.03
C GLY A 135 -1.25 -7.30 6.70
N LEU A 136 -1.93 -7.72 5.62
CA LEU A 136 -3.24 -7.21 5.24
C LEU A 136 -4.31 -7.55 6.29
N THR A 137 -4.33 -8.81 6.77
CA THR A 137 -5.27 -9.24 7.81
C THR A 137 -5.09 -8.42 9.10
N VAL A 138 -3.85 -8.24 9.55
CA VAL A 138 -3.54 -7.45 10.74
C VAL A 138 -3.90 -5.97 10.53
N ALA A 139 -3.72 -5.43 9.32
CA ALA A 139 -4.13 -4.07 8.99
C ALA A 139 -5.64 -3.86 9.16
N LEU A 140 -6.47 -4.80 8.68
CA LEU A 140 -7.92 -4.70 8.84
C LEU A 140 -8.36 -4.72 10.31
N VAL A 141 -7.73 -5.55 11.13
CA VAL A 141 -8.09 -5.70 12.55
C VAL A 141 -7.54 -4.58 13.42
N THR A 142 -6.36 -4.05 13.11
CA THR A 142 -5.64 -3.10 13.99
C THR A 142 -5.33 -1.78 13.31
N GLY A 143 -4.70 -1.81 12.14
CA GLY A 143 -4.30 -0.61 11.40
C GLY A 143 -5.47 0.31 11.06
N VAL A 144 -6.58 -0.25 10.58
CA VAL A 144 -7.78 0.50 10.19
C VAL A 144 -8.47 1.16 11.39
N PRO A 145 -8.78 0.45 12.50
CA PRO A 145 -9.33 1.10 13.70
C PRO A 145 -8.39 2.15 14.29
N LEU A 146 -7.09 1.84 14.43
CA LEU A 146 -6.11 2.78 14.99
C LEU A 146 -5.95 4.01 14.11
N GLY A 147 -5.84 3.83 12.80
CA GLY A 147 -5.73 4.94 11.86
C GLY A 147 -7.01 5.79 11.81
N THR A 148 -8.19 5.17 11.99
CA THR A 148 -9.46 5.89 12.12
C THR A 148 -9.47 6.72 13.40
N TRP A 149 -9.10 6.12 14.53
CA TRP A 149 -9.00 6.80 15.82
C TRP A 149 -8.02 7.99 15.76
N ILE A 150 -6.85 7.80 15.15
CA ILE A 150 -5.87 8.88 14.91
C ILE A 150 -6.51 10.01 14.11
N GLY A 151 -7.19 9.70 13.00
CA GLY A 151 -7.76 10.73 12.14
C GLY A 151 -8.92 11.49 12.78
N GLN A 152 -9.69 10.84 13.66
CA GLN A 152 -10.78 11.48 14.39
C GLN A 152 -10.28 12.42 15.51
N HIS A 153 -9.10 12.15 16.10
CA HIS A 153 -8.58 12.93 17.24
C HIS A 153 -7.51 13.95 16.84
N PHE A 154 -6.71 13.66 15.81
CA PHE A 154 -5.57 14.47 15.36
C PHE A 154 -5.75 15.02 13.93
N GLY A 155 -6.93 14.82 13.35
CA GLY A 155 -7.26 15.19 11.97
C GLY A 155 -6.89 14.08 10.97
N TRP A 156 -7.76 13.88 9.97
CA TRP A 156 -7.65 12.78 9.00
C TRP A 156 -6.29 12.75 8.26
N ARG A 157 -5.67 13.92 8.08
CA ARG A 157 -4.33 14.06 7.48
C ARG A 157 -3.25 13.31 8.27
N ALA A 158 -3.33 13.31 9.60
CA ALA A 158 -2.35 12.64 10.45
C ALA A 158 -2.27 11.12 10.17
N THR A 159 -3.40 10.49 9.87
CA THR A 159 -3.45 9.09 9.48
C THR A 159 -2.61 8.82 8.23
N PHE A 160 -2.69 9.68 7.21
CA PHE A 160 -1.91 9.57 5.97
C PHE A 160 -0.41 9.75 6.21
N LEU A 161 -0.02 10.63 7.13
CA LEU A 161 1.38 10.77 7.54
C LEU A 161 1.89 9.49 8.22
N VAL A 162 1.13 8.94 9.17
CA VAL A 162 1.50 7.72 9.90
C VAL A 162 1.68 6.53 8.96
N VAL A 163 0.72 6.29 8.05
CA VAL A 163 0.86 5.20 7.07
C VAL A 163 1.99 5.44 6.08
N SER A 164 2.28 6.70 5.73
CA SER A 164 3.44 7.03 4.90
C SER A 164 4.76 6.70 5.60
N LEU A 165 4.90 7.02 6.89
CA LEU A 165 6.06 6.65 7.70
C LEU A 165 6.23 5.13 7.80
N LEU A 166 5.14 4.39 8.01
CA LEU A 166 5.16 2.92 7.99
C LEU A 166 5.59 2.39 6.61
N GLY A 167 5.08 2.97 5.53
CA GLY A 167 5.49 2.66 4.16
C GLY A 167 6.97 2.94 3.91
N LEU A 168 7.50 4.03 4.48
CA LEU A 168 8.92 4.38 4.37
C LEU A 168 9.80 3.38 5.11
N ILE A 169 9.41 2.96 6.32
CA ILE A 169 10.10 1.90 7.07
C ILE A 169 10.08 0.60 6.26
N ALA A 170 8.94 0.26 5.67
CA ALA A 170 8.78 -0.93 4.85
C ALA A 170 9.61 -0.88 3.55
N LEU A 171 9.69 0.30 2.91
CA LEU A 171 10.52 0.57 1.74
C LEU A 171 12.01 0.39 2.08
N ILE A 172 12.46 1.00 3.17
CA ILE A 172 13.85 0.89 3.65
C ILE A 172 14.18 -0.57 3.98
N GLY A 173 13.32 -1.25 4.75
CA GLY A 173 13.46 -2.66 5.07
C GLY A 173 13.53 -3.53 3.82
N SER A 174 12.66 -3.27 2.83
CA SER A 174 12.68 -3.97 1.55
C SER A 174 13.96 -3.72 0.76
N ALA A 175 14.48 -2.50 0.76
CA ALA A 175 15.71 -2.14 0.05
C ALA A 175 16.93 -2.89 0.59
N PHE A 176 17.04 -3.03 1.91
CA PHE A 176 18.18 -3.68 2.56
C PHE A 176 18.04 -5.20 2.66
N LEU A 177 16.83 -5.72 2.91
CA LEU A 177 16.64 -7.13 3.24
C LEU A 177 16.33 -8.01 2.01
N ILE A 178 15.73 -7.45 0.96
CA ILE A 178 15.37 -8.24 -0.23
C ILE A 178 16.59 -8.36 -1.15
N PRO A 179 17.01 -9.57 -1.53
CA PRO A 179 18.17 -9.75 -2.40
C PRO A 179 17.84 -9.35 -3.84
N SER A 180 18.83 -8.78 -4.53
CA SER A 180 18.66 -8.32 -5.92
C SER A 180 18.74 -9.45 -6.96
N ASN A 181 19.20 -10.64 -6.58
CA ASN A 181 19.48 -11.78 -7.47
C ASN A 181 18.40 -12.89 -7.40
N LEU A 182 17.16 -12.55 -7.05
CA LEU A 182 16.06 -13.51 -7.07
C LEU A 182 15.86 -14.07 -8.49
N LYS A 183 15.79 -15.40 -8.61
CA LYS A 183 15.54 -16.07 -9.89
C LYS A 183 14.18 -15.63 -10.44
N GLN A 184 14.18 -14.94 -11.57
CA GLN A 184 12.95 -14.61 -12.28
C GLN A 184 12.47 -15.84 -13.05
N SER A 185 11.20 -16.20 -12.86
CA SER A 185 10.51 -17.14 -13.76
C SER A 185 10.58 -16.58 -15.17
N LYS A 186 11.05 -17.38 -16.14
CA LYS A 186 11.01 -16.99 -17.55
C LYS A 186 9.54 -16.76 -17.96
N PRO A 187 9.24 -15.73 -18.78
CA PRO A 187 7.90 -15.49 -19.29
C PRO A 187 7.40 -16.66 -20.13
#